data_AF-A8J071-F1
#
_entry.id   AF-A8J071-F1
#
_cell.length_a   1.000
_cell.length_b   1.000
_cell.length_c   1.000
_cell.angle_alpha   90.00
_cell.angle_beta   90.00
_cell.angle_gamma   90.00
#
_symmetry.space_group_name_H-M   'P 1'
#
loop_
_entity.id
_entity.type
_entity.pdbx_description
1 polymer ?
#
loop_
_entity_poly.entity_id
_entity_poly.type
_entity_poly.pdbx_seq_one_letter_code
_entity_poly.pdbx_strand_id
1 'polypeptide(L)'
;MRAALALLLLLPAVALASSGQYVGFSAPLLVWGSKGQGARVSYEVVSNVEEVASELVLNALGKEAGSHKLQGVESSTVVMFVGNQLDAADMRSRTEAVDALSGLINAAPASLVMPYSVSKGAPIRESVCGKLDTAGVQHEVVACKAPSEDLKADVAAALAKGNGAKKHVVIVCSNVDAALEGTNAGLAAEVEQLQQVQAAVDAAEIDSVVVYASQPVPRAADLAAQAGKRRSLLATYTGFGPYTSCGTLCQTQVRWLEAMLAILFMALASCAGLLCLYVLDTPTRFESAKEVGAGPQN
;
A
#
# COMPACT_ATOMS: atom_id res chain seq x y z
N MET A 1 10.87 14.37 50.38
CA MET A 1 11.47 14.11 49.04
C MET A 1 11.61 12.62 48.69
N ARG A 2 10.82 11.69 49.25
CA ARG A 2 10.86 10.25 48.91
C ARG A 2 9.56 9.65 48.37
N ALA A 3 8.47 10.43 48.36
CA ALA A 3 7.15 9.98 47.88
C ALA A 3 6.88 10.27 46.39
N ALA A 4 7.67 11.14 45.75
CA ALA A 4 7.49 11.50 44.35
C ALA A 4 8.13 10.51 43.36
N LEU A 5 8.98 9.60 43.83
CA LEU A 5 9.68 8.64 42.98
C LEU A 5 8.90 7.34 42.72
N ALA A 6 7.89 7.03 43.54
CA ALA A 6 7.15 5.77 43.45
C ALA A 6 5.94 5.82 42.48
N LEU A 7 5.46 7.03 42.15
CA LEU A 7 4.30 7.20 41.27
C LEU A 7 4.66 7.22 39.77
N LEU A 8 5.96 7.26 39.43
CA LEU A 8 6.46 7.30 38.05
C LEU A 8 6.79 5.92 37.46
N LEU A 9 6.58 4.84 38.22
CA LEU A 9 6.93 3.46 37.81
C LEU A 9 5.73 2.57 37.48
N LEU A 10 4.49 3.11 37.44
CA LEU A 10 3.29 2.28 37.39
C LEU A 10 2.37 2.41 36.16
N LEU A 11 2.73 3.12 35.09
CA LEU A 11 2.04 2.99 33.78
C LEU A 11 3.01 3.27 32.61
N PRO A 12 2.97 2.55 31.47
CA PRO A 12 1.92 1.63 31.02
C PRO A 12 2.42 0.23 30.56
N ALA A 13 1.87 -0.83 31.15
CA ALA A 13 1.90 -2.20 30.62
C ALA A 13 0.60 -2.55 29.86
N VAL A 14 -0.10 -1.55 29.31
CA VAL A 14 -1.35 -1.72 28.56
C VAL A 14 -1.17 -1.16 27.15
N ALA A 15 -0.49 -1.91 26.28
CA ALA A 15 -0.49 -1.66 24.83
C ALA A 15 0.04 -2.87 24.00
N LEU A 16 -0.11 -4.11 24.49
CA LEU A 16 0.25 -5.31 23.71
C LEU A 16 -1.00 -6.18 23.47
N ALA A 17 -2.02 -5.55 22.91
CA ALA A 17 -3.14 -6.27 22.29
C ALA A 17 -3.63 -5.46 21.07
N SER A 18 -2.72 -5.13 20.16
CA SER A 18 -3.14 -4.77 18.80
C SER A 18 -3.21 -6.07 18.00
N SER A 19 -4.44 -6.50 17.74
CA SER A 19 -4.81 -7.40 16.65
C SER A 19 -3.83 -7.27 15.49
N GLY A 20 -3.25 -8.38 15.04
CA GLY A 20 -2.37 -8.46 13.87
C GLY A 20 -3.10 -8.01 12.62
N GLN A 21 -3.20 -6.71 12.41
CA GLN A 21 -3.59 -6.14 11.13
C GLN A 21 -2.41 -6.33 10.20
N TYR A 22 -2.59 -7.24 9.25
CA TYR A 22 -1.67 -7.47 8.13
C TYR A 22 -1.30 -6.11 7.53
N VAL A 23 -0.03 -5.73 7.65
CA VAL A 23 0.50 -4.56 6.93
C VAL A 23 0.50 -4.98 5.47
N GLY A 24 -0.52 -4.53 4.74
CA GLY A 24 -0.87 -5.11 3.44
C GLY A 24 0.25 -4.96 2.41
N PHE A 25 0.27 -5.94 1.51
CA PHE A 25 1.21 -6.01 0.40
C PHE A 25 0.87 -4.94 -0.62
N SER A 26 1.88 -4.20 -1.11
CA SER A 26 1.72 -3.29 -2.23
C SER A 26 1.71 -4.08 -3.52
N ALA A 27 0.52 -4.45 -3.97
CA ALA A 27 0.35 -5.08 -5.27
C ALA A 27 0.10 -4.01 -6.34
N PRO A 28 0.74 -4.08 -7.51
CA PRO A 28 0.35 -3.23 -8.62
C PRO A 28 -0.96 -3.74 -9.26
N LEU A 29 -1.76 -2.79 -9.72
CA LEU A 29 -2.96 -3.00 -10.51
C LEU A 29 -2.75 -2.25 -11.83
N LEU A 30 -2.77 -2.97 -12.93
CA LEU A 30 -2.40 -2.47 -14.26
C LEU A 30 -3.56 -2.76 -15.20
N VAL A 31 -3.91 -1.79 -16.04
CA VAL A 31 -4.98 -1.96 -17.01
C VAL A 31 -4.56 -1.37 -18.34
N TRP A 32 -4.81 -2.07 -19.42
CA TRP A 32 -4.57 -1.55 -20.77
C TRP A 32 -5.62 -2.09 -21.74
N GLY A 33 -5.83 -1.39 -22.85
CA GLY A 33 -6.84 -1.78 -23.84
C GLY A 33 -6.43 -1.45 -25.25
N SER A 34 -7.06 -2.13 -26.22
CA SER A 34 -6.84 -1.93 -27.66
C SER A 34 -7.47 -0.65 -28.23
N LYS A 35 -8.33 0.01 -27.45
CA LYS A 35 -9.01 1.27 -27.78
C LYS A 35 -8.79 2.31 -26.69
N GLY A 36 -9.16 3.55 -26.99
CA GLY A 36 -8.97 4.71 -26.13
C GLY A 36 -7.70 5.47 -26.43
N GLN A 37 -7.36 6.41 -25.55
CA GLN A 37 -6.18 7.24 -25.73
C GLN A 37 -5.52 7.61 -24.41
N GLY A 38 -4.21 7.41 -24.36
CA GLY A 38 -3.34 7.96 -23.35
C GLY A 38 -2.86 6.93 -22.33
N ALA A 39 -1.63 7.13 -21.88
CA ALA A 39 -1.06 6.40 -20.76
C ALA A 39 -1.19 7.24 -19.49
N ARG A 40 -1.69 6.64 -18.41
CA ARG A 40 -1.84 7.30 -17.11
C ARG A 40 -1.21 6.44 -16.03
N VAL A 41 -0.49 7.09 -15.13
CA VAL A 41 -0.04 6.49 -13.87
C VAL A 41 -0.77 7.20 -12.74
N SER A 42 -1.44 6.44 -11.87
CA SER A 42 -2.09 6.97 -10.68
C SER A 42 -1.34 6.48 -9.45
N TYR A 43 -0.66 7.40 -8.76
CA TYR A 43 0.10 7.11 -7.54
C TYR A 43 -0.77 7.11 -6.27
N GLU A 44 -2.09 7.14 -6.43
CA GLU A 44 -3.02 7.01 -5.32
C GLU A 44 -2.88 5.65 -4.65
N VAL A 45 -2.86 5.64 -3.31
CA VAL A 45 -2.80 4.39 -2.54
C VAL A 45 -4.20 3.85 -2.41
N VAL A 46 -4.49 2.78 -3.14
CA VAL A 46 -5.76 2.08 -3.08
C VAL A 46 -5.77 1.16 -1.87
N SER A 47 -6.73 1.34 -0.96
CA SER A 47 -6.79 0.57 0.30
C SER A 47 -7.54 -0.77 0.21
N ASN A 48 -8.13 -1.07 -0.94
CA ASN A 48 -8.93 -2.27 -1.19
C ASN A 48 -8.78 -2.70 -2.66
N VAL A 49 -7.69 -3.41 -2.97
CA VAL A 49 -7.40 -3.84 -4.34
C VAL A 49 -8.51 -4.73 -4.92
N GLU A 50 -9.14 -5.54 -4.08
CA GLU A 50 -10.22 -6.44 -4.47
C GLU A 50 -11.44 -5.69 -5.01
N GLU A 51 -11.78 -4.57 -4.35
CA GLU A 51 -12.87 -3.68 -4.75
C GLU A 51 -12.51 -2.90 -6.02
N VAL A 52 -11.31 -2.31 -6.08
CA VAL A 52 -10.89 -1.52 -7.25
C VAL A 52 -10.68 -2.39 -8.49
N ALA A 53 -10.17 -3.62 -8.34
CA ALA A 53 -10.08 -4.57 -9.46
C ALA A 53 -11.48 -4.90 -10.00
N SER A 54 -12.46 -5.11 -9.11
CA SER A 54 -13.85 -5.37 -9.50
C SER A 54 -14.46 -4.16 -10.22
N GLU A 55 -14.26 -2.95 -9.68
CA GLU A 55 -14.72 -1.71 -10.30
C GLU A 55 -14.07 -1.50 -11.68
N LEU A 56 -12.77 -1.74 -11.82
CA LEU A 56 -12.09 -1.61 -13.12
C LEU A 56 -12.66 -2.55 -14.17
N VAL A 57 -12.91 -3.81 -13.81
CA VAL A 57 -13.52 -4.79 -14.72
C VAL A 57 -14.93 -4.33 -15.11
N LEU A 58 -15.75 -3.90 -14.15
CA LEU A 58 -17.11 -3.43 -14.43
C LEU A 58 -17.14 -2.10 -15.20
N ASN A 59 -16.20 -1.20 -14.94
CA ASN A 59 -16.02 0.07 -15.65
C ASN A 59 -15.59 -0.17 -17.10
N ALA A 60 -14.66 -1.09 -17.33
CA ALA A 60 -14.23 -1.49 -18.68
C ALA A 60 -15.40 -2.08 -19.48
N LEU A 61 -16.34 -2.73 -18.80
CA LEU A 61 -17.59 -3.20 -19.38
C LEU A 61 -18.68 -2.12 -19.50
N GLY A 62 -18.48 -0.90 -19.01
CA GLY A 62 -19.51 0.15 -18.98
C GLY A 62 -20.73 -0.22 -18.13
N LYS A 63 -20.53 -0.97 -17.04
CA LYS A 63 -21.59 -1.36 -16.07
C LYS A 63 -21.63 -0.45 -14.84
N GLU A 64 -20.50 0.14 -14.47
CA GLU A 64 -20.39 1.03 -13.31
C GLU A 64 -19.69 2.34 -13.70
N ALA A 65 -19.89 3.35 -12.85
CA ALA A 65 -19.18 4.61 -12.92
C ALA A 65 -18.23 4.69 -11.72
N GLY A 66 -16.98 4.31 -11.93
CA GLY A 66 -15.92 4.45 -10.93
C GLY A 66 -15.06 5.70 -11.12
N SER A 67 -14.40 6.12 -10.05
CA SER A 67 -13.36 7.16 -10.03
C SER A 67 -12.11 6.74 -10.83
N HIS A 68 -11.87 5.43 -10.92
CA HIS A 68 -10.74 4.83 -11.66
C HIS A 68 -11.26 4.30 -13.00
N LYS A 69 -11.26 5.13 -14.04
CA LYS A 69 -11.67 4.76 -15.41
C LYS A 69 -10.54 5.00 -16.41
N LEU A 70 -10.37 4.06 -17.34
CA LEU A 70 -9.64 4.28 -18.59
C LEU A 70 -10.49 5.18 -19.50
N GLN A 71 -9.97 6.37 -19.82
CA GLN A 71 -10.72 7.34 -20.62
C GLN A 71 -10.97 6.80 -22.04
N GLY A 72 -12.24 6.80 -22.45
CA GLY A 72 -12.64 6.38 -23.79
C GLY A 72 -12.51 4.89 -24.06
N VAL A 73 -12.40 4.06 -23.02
CA VAL A 73 -12.29 2.60 -23.16
C VAL A 73 -13.55 1.94 -22.60
N GLU A 74 -14.37 1.41 -23.50
CA GLU A 74 -15.46 0.50 -23.19
C GLU A 74 -15.34 -0.69 -24.13
N SER A 75 -15.36 -1.90 -23.55
CA SER A 75 -15.18 -3.14 -24.29
C SER A 75 -16.28 -4.13 -23.91
N SER A 76 -16.68 -4.97 -24.87
CA SER A 76 -17.54 -6.12 -24.60
C SER A 76 -16.79 -7.25 -23.88
N THR A 77 -15.47 -7.28 -24.01
CA THR A 77 -14.63 -8.34 -23.44
C THR A 77 -13.57 -7.76 -22.50
N VAL A 78 -13.45 -8.35 -21.31
CA VAL A 78 -12.37 -8.04 -20.37
C VAL A 78 -11.61 -9.32 -20.06
N VAL A 79 -10.28 -9.26 -20.10
CA VAL A 79 -9.42 -10.36 -19.67
C VAL A 79 -8.70 -9.92 -18.40
N MET A 80 -8.99 -10.60 -17.30
CA MET A 80 -8.35 -10.33 -16.03
C MET A 80 -7.28 -11.37 -15.76
N PHE A 81 -6.03 -10.94 -15.57
CA PHE A 81 -4.94 -11.79 -15.13
C PHE A 81 -4.65 -11.54 -13.65
N VAL A 82 -4.72 -12.60 -12.84
CA VAL A 82 -4.44 -12.59 -11.40
C VAL A 82 -3.04 -13.16 -11.19
N GLY A 83 -2.08 -12.27 -10.96
CA GLY A 83 -0.70 -12.62 -10.63
C GLY A 83 -0.50 -12.83 -9.12
N ASN A 84 0.64 -13.41 -8.75
CA ASN A 84 1.07 -13.58 -7.36
C ASN A 84 2.57 -13.27 -7.14
N GLN A 85 3.31 -12.86 -8.17
CA GLN A 85 4.74 -12.58 -8.09
C GLN A 85 5.09 -11.10 -8.02
N LEU A 86 4.44 -10.26 -8.84
CA LEU A 86 4.85 -8.85 -8.98
C LEU A 86 4.52 -8.03 -7.73
N ASP A 87 5.53 -7.48 -7.08
CA ASP A 87 5.40 -6.46 -6.04
C ASP A 87 5.65 -5.06 -6.65
N ALA A 88 5.07 -4.02 -6.06
CA ALA A 88 5.37 -2.63 -6.39
C ALA A 88 6.87 -2.29 -6.27
N ALA A 89 7.59 -3.00 -5.40
CA ALA A 89 9.05 -2.88 -5.29
C ALA A 89 9.76 -3.35 -6.57
N ASP A 90 9.27 -4.41 -7.20
CA ASP A 90 9.86 -5.00 -8.41
C ASP A 90 9.72 -4.08 -9.60
N MET A 91 8.66 -3.27 -9.66
CA MET A 91 8.48 -2.25 -10.72
C MET A 91 9.61 -1.21 -10.77
N ARG A 92 10.40 -1.06 -9.70
CA ARG A 92 11.60 -0.19 -9.70
C ARG A 92 12.85 -0.93 -10.18
N SER A 93 12.81 -2.26 -10.20
CA SER A 93 13.87 -3.09 -10.74
C SER A 93 13.87 -2.99 -12.27
N ARG A 94 15.05 -3.00 -12.88
CA ARG A 94 15.23 -3.12 -14.35
C ARG A 94 15.47 -4.59 -14.72
N THR A 95 14.60 -5.46 -14.22
CA THR A 95 14.65 -6.88 -14.58
C THR A 95 14.03 -7.05 -15.95
N GLU A 96 14.46 -8.07 -16.69
CA GLU A 96 13.91 -8.41 -18.01
C GLU A 96 12.39 -8.61 -17.96
N ALA A 97 11.87 -9.17 -16.87
CA ALA A 97 10.43 -9.35 -16.65
C ALA A 97 9.67 -8.01 -16.57
N VAL A 98 10.23 -7.02 -15.88
CA VAL A 98 9.61 -5.69 -15.74
C VAL A 98 9.71 -4.91 -17.06
N ASP A 99 10.81 -5.05 -17.79
CA ASP A 99 10.96 -4.45 -19.12
C ASP A 99 9.98 -5.07 -20.12
N ALA A 100 9.77 -6.38 -20.07
CA ALA A 100 8.77 -7.09 -20.87
C ALA A 100 7.34 -6.62 -20.56
N LEU A 101 6.99 -6.48 -19.28
CA LEU A 101 5.69 -5.96 -18.84
C LEU A 101 5.48 -4.50 -19.29
N SER A 102 6.52 -3.67 -19.16
CA SER A 102 6.52 -2.29 -19.64
C SER A 102 6.30 -2.24 -21.17
N GLY A 103 6.91 -3.17 -21.91
CA GLY A 103 6.69 -3.32 -23.35
C GLY A 103 5.22 -3.55 -23.71
N LEU A 104 4.52 -4.42 -22.99
CA LEU A 104 3.09 -4.69 -23.20
C LEU A 104 2.23 -3.44 -22.94
N ILE A 105 2.48 -2.74 -21.83
CA ILE A 105 1.69 -1.58 -21.42
C ILE A 105 1.92 -0.38 -22.34
N ASN A 106 3.16 -0.17 -22.78
CA ASN A 106 3.52 0.95 -23.66
C ASN A 106 3.07 0.72 -25.11
N ALA A 107 2.90 -0.53 -25.53
CA ALA A 107 2.36 -0.86 -26.85
C ALA A 107 0.85 -0.58 -26.94
N ALA A 108 0.14 -0.53 -25.81
CA ALA A 108 -1.29 -0.31 -25.78
C ALA A 108 -1.68 1.16 -26.02
N PRO A 109 -2.73 1.43 -26.84
CA PRO A 109 -3.23 2.79 -27.07
C PRO A 109 -3.70 3.53 -25.81
N ALA A 110 -4.23 2.79 -24.84
CA ALA A 110 -4.66 3.31 -23.55
C ALA A 110 -4.16 2.41 -22.42
N SER A 111 -3.60 3.03 -21.37
CA SER A 111 -3.14 2.31 -20.19
C SER A 111 -3.30 3.10 -18.90
N LEU A 112 -3.51 2.38 -17.80
CA LEU A 112 -3.61 2.87 -16.44
C LEU A 112 -2.76 1.99 -15.51
N VAL A 113 -1.83 2.60 -14.81
CA VAL A 113 -0.95 1.93 -13.84
C VAL A 113 -1.23 2.47 -12.44
N MET A 114 -1.59 1.59 -11.51
CA MET A 114 -1.74 1.88 -10.08
C MET A 114 -0.72 1.04 -9.31
N PRO A 115 0.48 1.58 -9.05
CA PRO A 115 1.57 0.80 -8.46
C PRO A 115 1.34 0.48 -6.99
N TYR A 116 0.47 1.22 -6.29
CA TYR A 116 0.27 1.11 -4.86
C TYR A 116 -1.16 0.72 -4.53
N SER A 117 -1.44 -0.59 -4.46
CA SER A 117 -2.70 -1.09 -3.92
C SER A 117 -2.47 -2.04 -2.76
N VAL A 118 -3.39 -2.03 -1.81
CA VAL A 118 -3.32 -2.79 -0.56
C VAL A 118 -4.49 -3.77 -0.54
N SER A 119 -4.19 -5.05 -0.33
CA SER A 119 -5.21 -6.09 -0.14
C SER A 119 -5.67 -6.13 1.32
N LYS A 120 -6.99 -6.29 1.51
CA LYS A 120 -7.61 -6.52 2.84
C LYS A 120 -7.64 -8.01 3.22
N GLY A 121 -7.10 -8.88 2.38
CA GLY A 121 -6.95 -10.31 2.62
C GLY A 121 -8.06 -11.16 2.02
N ALA A 122 -8.98 -10.58 1.26
CA ALA A 122 -9.92 -11.37 0.46
C ALA A 122 -9.24 -11.75 -0.87
N PRO A 123 -9.40 -12.98 -1.37
CA PRO A 123 -8.81 -13.35 -2.65
C PRO A 123 -9.48 -12.55 -3.79
N ILE A 124 -8.67 -11.91 -4.64
CA ILE A 124 -9.14 -10.93 -5.64
C ILE A 124 -10.15 -11.60 -6.59
N ARG A 125 -9.85 -12.83 -7.02
CA ARG A 125 -10.71 -13.64 -7.91
C ARG A 125 -12.13 -13.75 -7.36
N GLU A 126 -12.28 -14.16 -6.11
CA GLU A 126 -13.59 -14.41 -5.48
C GLU A 126 -14.38 -13.10 -5.36
N SER A 127 -13.70 -11.99 -5.04
CA SER A 127 -14.33 -10.67 -5.00
C SER A 127 -14.86 -10.26 -6.37
N VAL A 128 -14.04 -10.42 -7.42
CA VAL A 128 -14.43 -10.07 -8.79
C VAL A 128 -15.54 -10.98 -9.30
N CYS A 129 -15.44 -12.30 -9.13
CA CYS A 129 -16.49 -13.25 -9.49
C CYS A 129 -17.83 -12.90 -8.81
N GLY A 130 -17.83 -12.65 -7.50
CA GLY A 130 -19.05 -12.31 -6.77
C GLY A 130 -19.71 -11.01 -7.27
N LYS A 131 -18.90 -10.01 -7.66
CA LYS A 131 -19.40 -8.77 -8.27
C LYS A 131 -19.94 -8.99 -9.69
N LEU A 132 -19.28 -9.82 -10.49
CA LEU A 132 -19.73 -10.17 -11.84
C LEU A 132 -21.05 -10.96 -11.82
N ASP A 133 -21.19 -11.90 -10.89
CA ASP A 133 -22.44 -12.64 -10.65
C ASP A 133 -23.59 -11.70 -10.28
N THR A 134 -23.34 -10.77 -9.35
CA THR A 134 -24.32 -9.76 -8.94
C THR A 134 -24.72 -8.85 -10.10
N ALA A 135 -23.78 -8.52 -10.99
CA ALA A 135 -24.01 -7.69 -12.18
C ALA A 135 -24.63 -8.44 -13.37
N GLY A 136 -24.81 -9.77 -13.26
CA GLY A 136 -25.30 -10.65 -14.31
C GLY A 136 -24.38 -10.71 -15.53
N VAL A 137 -23.06 -10.67 -15.31
CA VAL A 137 -22.04 -10.72 -16.36
C VAL A 137 -21.50 -12.14 -16.47
N GLN A 138 -21.47 -12.67 -17.70
CA GLN A 138 -20.88 -13.98 -17.95
C GLN A 138 -19.37 -13.91 -17.74
N HIS A 139 -18.84 -14.87 -16.98
CA HIS A 139 -17.41 -14.96 -16.74
C HIS A 139 -16.92 -16.41 -16.80
N GLU A 140 -15.69 -16.59 -17.28
CA GLU A 140 -15.02 -17.89 -17.35
C GLU A 140 -13.69 -17.81 -16.61
N VAL A 141 -13.33 -18.89 -15.92
CA VAL A 141 -12.13 -18.95 -15.09
C VAL A 141 -11.17 -20.00 -15.66
N VAL A 142 -9.95 -19.58 -15.97
CA VAL A 142 -8.90 -20.39 -16.59
C VAL A 142 -7.70 -20.48 -15.65
N ALA A 143 -7.07 -21.66 -15.55
CA ALA A 143 -5.86 -21.94 -14.77
C ALA A 143 -5.93 -21.69 -13.24
N CYS A 144 -7.09 -21.33 -12.67
CA CYS A 144 -7.20 -21.02 -11.24
C CYS A 144 -7.51 -22.23 -10.32
N LYS A 145 -7.79 -23.41 -10.87
CA LYS A 145 -8.06 -24.65 -10.10
C LYS A 145 -7.04 -25.74 -10.40
N ALA A 146 -6.57 -25.81 -11.64
CA ALA A 146 -5.55 -26.72 -12.08
C ALA A 146 -4.59 -25.97 -13.01
N PRO A 147 -3.31 -26.35 -13.05
CA PRO A 147 -2.37 -25.92 -14.07
C PRO A 147 -2.99 -26.07 -15.46
N SER A 148 -2.85 -25.05 -16.30
CA SER A 148 -3.08 -25.20 -17.74
C SER A 148 -1.81 -25.72 -18.39
N GLU A 149 -1.93 -26.74 -19.24
CA GLU A 149 -0.80 -27.24 -20.05
C GLU A 149 -0.51 -26.31 -21.24
N ASP A 150 -1.54 -25.68 -21.79
CA ASP A 150 -1.43 -24.68 -22.86
C ASP A 150 -2.35 -23.48 -22.54
N LEU A 151 -1.80 -22.54 -21.79
CA LEU A 151 -2.53 -21.35 -21.32
C LEU A 151 -3.06 -20.53 -22.49
N LYS A 152 -2.31 -20.47 -23.60
CA LYS A 152 -2.71 -19.74 -24.79
C LYS A 152 -3.95 -20.35 -25.45
N ALA A 153 -3.96 -21.67 -25.61
CA ALA A 153 -5.10 -22.38 -26.20
C ALA A 153 -6.35 -22.32 -25.30
N ASP A 154 -6.18 -22.47 -23.99
CA ASP A 154 -7.30 -22.41 -23.04
C ASP A 154 -7.94 -21.03 -22.99
N VAL A 155 -7.13 -19.97 -23.00
CA VAL A 155 -7.62 -18.59 -23.06
C VAL A 155 -8.31 -18.32 -24.40
N ALA A 156 -7.73 -18.76 -25.52
CA ALA A 156 -8.37 -18.62 -26.83
C ALA A 156 -9.72 -19.34 -26.88
N ALA A 157 -9.84 -20.53 -26.30
CA ALA A 157 -11.09 -21.26 -26.19
C ALA A 157 -12.13 -20.53 -25.31
N ALA A 158 -11.70 -19.96 -24.18
CA ALA A 158 -12.56 -19.17 -23.31
C ALA A 158 -13.05 -17.87 -23.97
N LEU A 159 -12.19 -17.22 -24.77
CA LEU A 159 -12.56 -16.06 -25.57
C LEU A 159 -13.55 -16.45 -26.69
N ALA A 160 -13.34 -17.58 -27.35
CA ALA A 160 -14.23 -18.07 -28.40
C ALA A 160 -15.64 -18.40 -27.88
N LYS A 161 -15.77 -18.96 -26.67
CA LYS A 161 -17.08 -19.19 -26.04
C LYS A 161 -17.85 -17.90 -25.75
N GLY A 162 -17.12 -16.83 -25.44
CA GLY A 162 -17.67 -15.50 -25.22
C GLY A 162 -18.12 -14.78 -26.50
N ASN A 163 -17.75 -15.32 -27.68
CA ASN A 163 -18.01 -14.69 -28.98
C ASN A 163 -19.50 -14.79 -29.35
N GLY A 164 -20.30 -13.88 -28.77
CA GLY A 164 -21.77 -13.87 -28.86
C GLY A 164 -22.46 -13.32 -27.61
N ALA A 165 -21.76 -13.24 -26.48
CA ALA A 165 -22.24 -12.57 -25.28
C ALA A 165 -22.17 -11.05 -25.43
N LYS A 166 -23.14 -10.32 -24.84
CA LYS A 166 -23.09 -8.83 -24.82
C LYS A 166 -21.90 -8.30 -24.03
N LYS A 167 -21.52 -9.00 -22.95
CA LYS A 167 -20.42 -8.67 -22.04
C LYS A 167 -19.84 -9.98 -21.49
N HIS A 168 -18.53 -10.19 -21.66
CA HIS A 168 -17.82 -11.41 -21.27
C HIS A 168 -16.53 -11.08 -20.53
N VAL A 169 -16.22 -11.87 -19.48
CA VAL A 169 -14.97 -11.73 -18.72
C VAL A 169 -14.23 -13.05 -18.66
N VAL A 170 -12.96 -13.06 -19.02
CA VAL A 170 -12.07 -14.22 -18.83
C VAL A 170 -11.11 -13.92 -17.70
N ILE A 171 -11.16 -14.70 -16.63
CA ILE A 171 -10.28 -14.57 -15.46
C ILE A 171 -9.23 -15.67 -15.55
N VAL A 172 -7.96 -15.29 -15.61
CA VAL A 172 -6.80 -16.17 -15.72
C VAL A 172 -5.98 -16.02 -14.44
N CYS A 173 -5.61 -17.13 -13.80
CA CYS A 173 -4.68 -17.09 -12.67
C CYS A 173 -3.28 -17.51 -13.11
N SER A 174 -2.26 -16.85 -12.54
CA SER A 174 -0.89 -17.32 -12.69
C SER A 174 -0.72 -18.69 -12.04
N ASN A 175 0.11 -19.51 -12.66
CA ASN A 175 0.50 -20.81 -12.13
C ASN A 175 2.02 -20.90 -12.13
N VAL A 176 2.63 -20.32 -11.10
CA VAL A 176 4.07 -20.37 -10.88
C VAL A 176 4.38 -21.49 -9.88
N ASP A 177 5.44 -22.26 -10.13
CA ASP A 177 5.90 -23.28 -9.19
C ASP A 177 6.15 -22.65 -7.80
N ALA A 178 5.63 -23.29 -6.75
CA ALA A 178 5.84 -22.88 -5.37
C ALA A 178 7.33 -22.72 -5.01
N ALA A 179 8.22 -23.46 -5.68
CA ALA A 179 9.67 -23.33 -5.51
C ALA A 179 10.25 -22.00 -6.05
N LEU A 180 9.59 -21.40 -7.05
CA LEU A 180 10.04 -20.19 -7.74
C LEU A 180 9.34 -18.91 -7.25
N GLU A 181 8.27 -19.06 -6.48
CA GLU A 181 7.56 -17.96 -5.86
C GLU A 181 8.49 -17.00 -5.07
N GLY A 182 8.33 -15.70 -5.28
CA GLY A 182 9.12 -14.64 -4.65
C GLY A 182 10.53 -14.48 -5.21
N THR A 183 10.84 -15.14 -6.32
CA THR A 183 12.14 -15.03 -7.02
C THR A 183 11.97 -14.32 -8.36
N ASN A 184 13.08 -13.77 -8.89
CA ASN A 184 13.09 -13.19 -10.24
C ASN A 184 12.70 -14.21 -11.32
N ALA A 185 12.99 -15.50 -11.11
CA ALA A 185 12.60 -16.56 -12.04
C ALA A 185 11.09 -16.82 -11.99
N GLY A 186 10.48 -16.77 -10.81
CA GLY A 186 9.02 -16.84 -10.67
C GLY A 186 8.32 -15.65 -11.33
N LEU A 187 8.85 -14.44 -11.13
CA LEU A 187 8.34 -13.24 -11.80
C LEU A 187 8.46 -13.34 -13.34
N ALA A 188 9.59 -13.82 -13.84
CA ALA A 188 9.78 -14.03 -15.28
C ALA A 188 8.75 -15.03 -15.85
N ALA A 189 8.50 -16.14 -15.14
CA ALA A 189 7.50 -17.13 -15.53
C ALA A 189 6.06 -16.55 -15.53
N GLU A 190 5.72 -15.71 -14.55
CA GLU A 190 4.43 -15.04 -14.52
C GLU A 190 4.26 -14.07 -15.71
N VAL A 191 5.30 -13.29 -16.03
CA VAL A 191 5.26 -12.37 -17.17
C VAL A 191 5.20 -13.13 -18.50
N GLU A 192 5.87 -14.28 -18.62
CA GLU A 192 5.75 -15.16 -19.78
C GLU A 192 4.31 -15.67 -19.96
N GLN A 193 3.66 -16.09 -18.87
CA GLN A 193 2.24 -16.48 -18.90
C GLN A 193 1.35 -15.31 -19.32
N LEU A 194 1.61 -14.10 -18.82
CA LEU A 194 0.88 -12.90 -19.22
C LEU A 194 1.07 -12.58 -20.72
N GLN A 195 2.28 -12.79 -21.27
CA GLN A 195 2.54 -12.64 -22.70
C GLN A 195 1.79 -13.69 -23.54
N GLN A 196 1.67 -14.92 -23.06
CA GLN A 196 0.85 -15.95 -23.73
C GLN A 196 -0.64 -15.56 -23.75
N VAL A 197 -1.14 -15.00 -22.64
CA VAL A 197 -2.50 -14.47 -22.55
C VAL A 197 -2.69 -13.31 -23.52
N GLN A 198 -1.77 -12.35 -23.56
CA GLN A 198 -1.82 -11.24 -24.53
C GLN A 198 -1.79 -11.76 -25.97
N ALA A 199 -0.94 -12.73 -26.28
CA ALA A 199 -0.86 -13.32 -27.61
C ALA A 199 -2.16 -14.06 -28.00
N ALA A 200 -2.87 -14.67 -27.06
CA ALA A 200 -4.20 -15.25 -27.30
C ALA A 200 -5.26 -14.17 -27.57
N VAL A 201 -5.20 -13.06 -26.83
CA VAL A 201 -6.08 -11.90 -27.00
C VAL A 201 -5.86 -11.23 -28.36
N ASP A 202 -4.60 -11.01 -28.73
CA ASP A 202 -4.22 -10.40 -30.02
C ASP A 202 -4.65 -11.29 -31.19
N ALA A 203 -4.47 -12.62 -31.07
CA ALA A 203 -4.87 -13.58 -32.10
C ALA A 203 -6.40 -13.70 -32.26
N ALA A 204 -7.18 -13.34 -31.24
CA ALA A 204 -8.63 -13.32 -31.32
C ALA A 204 -9.18 -12.08 -32.06
N GLU A 205 -8.35 -11.05 -32.30
CA GLU A 205 -8.72 -9.79 -32.96
C GLU A 205 -9.99 -9.12 -32.37
N ILE A 206 -10.22 -9.30 -31.07
CA ILE A 206 -11.37 -8.75 -30.36
C ILE A 206 -11.02 -7.45 -29.64
N ASP A 207 -12.00 -6.55 -29.57
CA ASP A 207 -11.92 -5.44 -28.63
C ASP A 207 -11.87 -5.99 -27.21
N SER A 208 -10.78 -5.70 -26.50
CA SER A 208 -10.57 -6.22 -25.16
C SER A 208 -9.84 -5.20 -24.28
N VAL A 209 -10.13 -5.29 -22.98
CA VAL A 209 -9.37 -4.62 -21.94
C VAL A 209 -8.72 -5.70 -21.11
N VAL A 210 -7.42 -5.58 -20.89
CA VAL A 210 -6.67 -6.48 -20.03
C VAL A 210 -6.47 -5.81 -18.68
N VAL A 211 -6.87 -6.48 -17.61
CA VAL A 211 -6.71 -6.06 -16.22
C VAL A 211 -5.74 -7.03 -15.55
N TYR A 212 -4.55 -6.56 -15.20
CA TYR A 212 -3.62 -7.32 -14.37
C TYR A 212 -3.76 -6.88 -12.91
N ALA A 213 -4.02 -7.83 -12.02
CA ALA A 213 -4.06 -7.61 -10.58
C ALA A 213 -3.11 -8.58 -9.89
N SER A 214 -2.13 -8.08 -9.15
CA SER A 214 -1.26 -8.94 -8.33
C SER A 214 -1.89 -9.18 -6.96
N GLN A 215 -1.80 -10.41 -6.47
CA GLN A 215 -2.11 -10.78 -5.09
C GLN A 215 -0.95 -11.62 -4.53
N PRO A 216 0.14 -10.98 -4.09
CA PRO A 216 1.27 -11.71 -3.54
C PRO A 216 0.85 -12.40 -2.24
N VAL A 217 1.14 -13.70 -2.14
CA VAL A 217 0.79 -14.50 -0.96
C VAL A 217 1.81 -14.24 0.16
N PRO A 218 1.37 -13.81 1.37
CA PRO A 218 2.26 -13.67 2.51
C PRO A 218 2.93 -15.00 2.86
N ARG A 219 4.27 -15.08 2.77
CA ARG A 219 5.02 -16.13 3.47
C ARG A 219 5.22 -15.75 4.93
N ALA A 220 5.02 -16.72 5.83
CA ALA A 220 5.18 -16.52 7.27
C ALA A 220 6.59 -16.01 7.67
N ALA A 221 7.63 -16.45 6.97
CA ALA A 221 9.02 -16.03 7.19
C ALA A 221 9.32 -14.59 6.71
N ASP A 222 8.59 -14.13 5.70
CA ASP A 222 8.80 -12.85 5.01
C ASP A 222 8.07 -11.68 5.68
N LEU A 223 7.04 -11.97 6.48
CA LEU A 223 6.30 -10.97 7.25
C LEU A 223 7.18 -10.20 8.24
N ALA A 224 8.19 -10.85 8.83
CA ALA A 224 9.08 -10.21 9.81
C ALA A 224 10.25 -9.44 9.16
N ALA A 225 10.90 -10.02 8.16
CA ALA A 225 12.08 -9.43 7.52
C ALA A 225 11.73 -8.28 6.56
N GLN A 226 10.60 -8.38 5.86
CA GLN A 226 10.22 -7.37 4.86
C GLN A 226 9.31 -6.28 5.43
N ALA A 227 8.70 -6.44 6.61
CA ALA A 227 7.94 -5.37 7.27
C ALA A 227 8.74 -4.07 7.48
N GLY A 228 10.07 -4.17 7.66
CA GLY A 228 10.97 -3.02 7.77
C GLY A 228 11.20 -2.28 6.45
N LYS A 229 11.43 -3.01 5.35
CA LYS A 229 11.63 -2.42 4.00
C LYS A 229 10.31 -1.95 3.36
N ARG A 230 9.20 -2.65 3.62
CA ARG A 230 7.85 -2.39 3.07
C ARG A 230 7.21 -1.08 3.59
N ARG A 231 7.50 -0.70 4.84
CA ARG A 231 7.08 0.61 5.41
C ARG A 231 7.73 1.81 4.72
N SER A 232 8.90 1.64 4.11
CA SER A 232 9.61 2.73 3.42
C SER A 232 9.04 3.03 2.02
N LEU A 233 8.31 2.10 1.41
CA LEU A 233 7.74 2.27 0.06
C LEU A 233 6.30 2.84 0.11
N LEU A 234 5.56 2.52 1.17
CA LEU A 234 4.26 3.13 1.49
C LEU A 234 4.39 4.46 2.25
N ALA A 235 5.61 4.87 2.63
CA ALA A 235 5.87 6.20 3.15
C ALA A 235 5.79 7.21 1.99
N THR A 236 4.57 7.67 1.72
CA THR A 236 4.32 8.77 0.80
C THR A 236 5.11 9.98 1.30
N TYR A 237 6.06 10.42 0.48
CA TYR A 237 6.88 11.60 0.69
C TYR A 237 6.07 12.86 0.37
N THR A 238 4.89 13.06 0.94
CA THR A 238 4.18 14.35 0.88
C THR A 238 3.34 14.57 2.13
N GLY A 239 3.69 15.61 2.88
CA GLY A 239 2.89 16.10 4.00
C GLY A 239 1.47 16.47 3.57
N PHE A 240 0.56 16.41 4.55
CA PHE A 240 -0.83 16.86 4.49
C PHE A 240 -1.82 15.96 3.71
N GLY A 241 -2.10 14.79 4.27
CA GLY A 241 -3.28 13.94 4.01
C GLY A 241 -3.71 13.23 5.32
N PRO A 242 -4.89 12.57 5.42
CA PRO A 242 -5.49 12.18 6.70
C PRO A 242 -4.79 10.96 7.32
N TYR A 243 -3.60 11.18 7.86
CA TYR A 243 -2.81 10.23 8.63
C TYR A 243 -3.34 10.16 10.07
N THR A 244 -4.44 9.45 10.31
CA THR A 244 -4.90 9.18 11.69
C THR A 244 -4.48 7.81 12.22
N SER A 245 -3.72 7.02 11.46
CA SER A 245 -3.18 5.73 11.93
C SER A 245 -1.67 5.63 11.72
N CYS A 246 -0.95 5.80 12.82
CA CYS A 246 0.51 5.64 12.93
C CYS A 246 0.76 4.26 13.56
N GLY A 247 1.43 3.37 12.82
CA GLY A 247 1.75 2.01 13.31
C GLY A 247 2.69 2.02 14.51
N THR A 248 2.90 0.89 15.17
CA THR A 248 3.62 0.78 16.46
C THR A 248 5.03 1.37 16.46
N LEU A 249 5.77 1.25 15.35
CA LEU A 249 7.14 1.77 15.24
C LEU A 249 7.15 3.29 15.01
N CYS A 250 6.22 3.80 14.19
CA CYS A 250 5.95 5.23 14.03
C CYS A 250 5.50 5.83 15.37
N GLN A 251 4.60 5.15 16.09
CA GLN A 251 4.08 5.61 17.37
C GLN A 251 5.20 5.66 18.43
N THR A 252 6.12 4.70 18.39
CA THR A 252 7.29 4.68 19.29
C THR A 252 8.27 5.80 18.95
N GLN A 253 8.54 6.04 17.66
CA GLN A 253 9.43 7.11 17.21
C GLN A 253 8.86 8.50 17.46
N VAL A 254 7.57 8.70 17.19
CA VAL A 254 6.86 9.96 17.47
C VAL A 254 6.81 10.21 18.97
N ARG A 255 6.51 9.20 19.80
CA ARG A 255 6.58 9.35 21.26
C ARG A 255 7.98 9.66 21.77
N TRP A 256 9.01 9.07 21.16
CA TRP A 256 10.40 9.40 21.49
C TRP A 256 10.74 10.84 21.15
N LEU A 257 10.32 11.30 19.98
CA LEU A 257 10.53 12.66 19.52
C LEU A 257 9.76 13.67 20.38
N GLU A 258 8.51 13.37 20.71
CA GLU A 258 7.66 14.17 21.59
C GLU A 258 8.24 14.26 23.00
N ALA A 259 8.75 13.14 23.55
CA ALA A 259 9.42 13.12 24.85
C ALA A 259 10.73 13.93 24.85
N MET A 260 11.55 13.80 23.80
CA MET A 260 12.76 14.62 23.61
C MET A 260 12.42 16.11 23.57
N LEU A 261 11.37 16.48 22.82
CA LEU A 261 10.92 17.87 22.70
C LEU A 261 10.42 18.41 24.04
N ALA A 262 9.65 17.61 24.79
CA ALA A 262 9.16 17.98 26.11
C ALA A 262 10.30 18.18 27.13
N ILE A 263 11.30 17.29 27.12
CA ILE A 263 12.50 17.40 27.97
C ILE A 263 13.29 18.66 27.61
N LEU A 264 13.46 18.94 26.32
CA LEU A 264 14.14 20.15 25.83
C LEU A 264 13.43 21.42 26.34
N PHE A 265 12.11 21.50 26.22
CA PHE A 265 11.35 22.66 26.72
C PHE A 265 11.44 22.82 28.23
N MET A 266 11.38 21.73 28.99
CA MET A 266 11.57 21.77 30.45
C MET A 266 12.98 22.23 30.84
N ALA A 267 14.00 21.80 30.10
CA ALA A 267 15.38 22.25 30.33
C ALA A 267 15.54 23.75 30.05
N LEU A 268 14.98 24.24 28.93
CA LEU A 268 15.00 25.67 28.59
C LEU A 268 14.27 26.52 29.64
N ALA A 269 13.09 26.08 30.10
CA ALA A 269 12.35 26.76 31.16
C ALA A 269 13.13 26.79 32.48
N SER A 270 13.82 25.70 32.83
CA SER A 270 14.66 25.62 34.03
C SER A 270 15.86 26.55 33.96
N CYS A 271 16.55 26.60 32.82
CA CYS A 271 17.66 27.53 32.59
C CYS A 271 17.21 28.99 32.71
N ALA A 272 16.07 29.34 32.12
CA ALA A 272 15.49 30.68 32.25
C ALA A 272 15.20 31.03 33.71
N GLY A 273 14.64 30.10 34.49
CA GLY A 273 14.40 30.29 35.93
C GLY A 273 15.69 30.50 36.73
N LEU A 274 16.73 29.73 36.46
CA LEU A 274 18.03 29.86 37.13
C LEU A 274 18.72 31.20 36.81
N LEU A 275 18.64 31.66 35.57
CA LEU A 275 19.15 32.98 35.18
C LEU A 275 18.41 34.10 35.92
N CYS A 276 17.08 34.01 36.05
CA CYS A 276 16.30 34.98 36.81
C CYS A 276 16.68 35.00 38.31
N LEU A 277 16.96 33.83 38.91
CA LEU A 277 17.40 33.74 40.30
C LEU A 277 18.83 34.27 40.50
N TYR A 278 19.71 34.11 39.50
CA TYR A 278 21.07 34.63 39.56
C TYR A 278 21.12 36.17 39.58
N VAL A 279 20.14 36.82 38.96
CA VAL A 279 20.02 38.29 38.90
C VAL A 279 19.41 38.88 40.18
N LEU A 280 18.85 38.05 41.07
CA LEU A 280 18.37 38.52 42.37
C LEU A 280 19.56 38.76 43.32
N ASP A 281 20.25 39.88 43.13
CA ASP A 281 21.10 40.44 44.17
C ASP A 281 20.22 40.86 45.34
N THR A 282 20.30 40.08 46.42
CA THR A 282 19.64 40.46 47.67
C THR A 282 20.40 41.67 48.24
N PRO A 283 19.75 42.84 48.40
CA PRO A 283 20.45 44.00 48.93
C PRO A 283 20.91 43.69 50.35
N THR A 284 22.21 43.69 50.59
CA THR A 284 22.85 43.39 51.89
C THR A 284 22.64 44.48 52.94
N ARG A 285 21.74 45.43 52.69
CA ARG A 285 21.47 46.57 53.57
C ARG A 285 20.15 46.38 54.30
N PHE A 286 20.10 45.36 55.15
CA PHE A 286 19.20 45.42 56.30
C PHE A 286 19.84 46.37 57.32
N GLU A 287 19.11 47.42 57.66
CA GLU A 287 19.54 48.56 58.47
C GLU A 287 20.26 48.18 59.77
N SER A 288 21.29 48.96 60.10
CA SER A 288 22.06 48.91 61.34
C SER A 288 21.23 49.41 62.53
N ALA A 289 21.08 48.58 63.56
CA ALA A 289 20.46 48.98 64.83
C ALA A 289 21.41 49.90 65.63
N LYS A 290 21.09 51.20 65.57
CA LYS A 290 21.36 52.33 66.49
C LYS A 290 22.43 52.13 67.58
N GLU A 291 23.53 52.89 67.48
CA GLU A 291 24.46 53.09 68.60
C GLU A 291 23.72 53.57 69.84
N VAL A 292 23.72 52.75 70.90
CA VAL A 292 23.35 53.19 72.24
C VAL A 292 24.56 53.92 72.82
N GLY A 293 24.64 55.21 72.51
CA GLY A 293 25.46 56.14 73.27
C GLY A 293 24.88 56.31 74.67
N ALA A 294 25.52 55.72 75.67
CA ALA A 294 25.32 56.06 77.07
C ALA A 294 26.63 55.84 77.85
N GLY A 295 27.57 56.77 77.64
CA GLY A 295 28.59 57.11 78.63
C GLY A 295 27.98 57.97 79.77
N PRO A 296 28.77 58.25 80.82
CA PRO A 296 28.39 58.13 82.22
C PRO A 296 27.65 59.35 82.79
N GLN A 297 26.83 59.13 83.83
CA GLN A 297 26.49 60.17 84.79
C GLN A 297 26.84 59.69 86.20
N ASN A 298 27.47 60.60 86.93
CA ASN A 298 28.02 60.49 88.28
C ASN A 298 27.05 59.94 89.33
#